data_AF-A0A1D8MQR8-F1
#
_entry.id   AF-A0A1D8MQR8-F1
#
_cell.length_a   1.000
_cell.length_b   1.000
_cell.length_c   1.000
_cell.angle_alpha   90.00
_cell.angle_beta   90.00
_cell.angle_gamma   90.00
#
_symmetry.space_group_name_H-M   'P 1'
#
loop_
_entity.id
_entity.type
_entity.pdbx_description
1 polymer ?
#
loop_
_entity_poly.entity_id
_entity_poly.type
_entity_poly.pdbx_seq_one_letter_code
_entity_poly.pdbx_strand_id
1 'polypeptide(L)'
;MALSNFAAVLAPLFAFYDTVFQPLLSMGPYVSLGFFSVALAGIFSLIYWWLLDKERADEIKDKLEHHQDKMKEARQNDKSDKASNHMQKTLKLNQKFMMLNFKPMIATMVFVALIFPWLGATYAPTIEMQNADNQTFTGNISYAGQTEQIQVINNTEPVIKFNGENASLHESFHSHGMTWEVMNFNQASNQEADGKLKINAVFVPLPVNIPFIGTALNWLGFYILLMMPLSYTFRKALGVQ
;
A
#
# COMPACT_ATOMS: atom_id res chain seq x y z
N MET A 1 2.45 -18.42 -12.53
CA MET A 1 3.84 -18.93 -12.47
C MET A 1 4.85 -17.88 -12.00
N ALA A 2 4.81 -16.62 -12.45
CA ALA A 2 5.76 -15.59 -11.98
C ALA A 2 5.51 -15.12 -10.52
N LEU A 3 4.24 -15.01 -10.09
CA LEU A 3 3.89 -14.58 -8.74
C LEU A 3 4.24 -15.59 -7.64
N SER A 4 4.22 -16.90 -7.94
CA SER A 4 4.60 -17.96 -6.99
C SER A 4 6.10 -17.93 -6.71
N ASN A 5 6.92 -17.62 -7.71
CA ASN A 5 8.37 -17.51 -7.55
C ASN A 5 8.76 -16.25 -6.76
N PHE A 6 8.02 -15.16 -6.92
CA PHE A 6 8.29 -13.93 -6.18
C PHE A 6 7.99 -14.07 -4.68
N ALA A 7 6.86 -14.69 -4.32
CA ALA A 7 6.54 -14.96 -2.92
C ALA A 7 7.58 -15.88 -2.25
N ALA A 8 8.07 -16.90 -2.96
CA ALA A 8 9.11 -17.79 -2.46
C ALA A 8 10.44 -17.05 -2.18
N VAL A 9 10.81 -16.09 -3.04
CA VAL A 9 12.02 -15.25 -2.85
C VAL A 9 11.88 -14.34 -1.63
N LEU A 10 10.68 -13.85 -1.33
CA LEU A 10 10.42 -12.99 -0.17
C LEU A 10 10.18 -13.75 1.13
N ALA A 11 10.00 -15.07 1.11
CA ALA A 11 9.68 -15.84 2.31
C ALA A 11 10.70 -15.67 3.45
N PRO A 12 12.03 -15.70 3.23
CA PRO A 12 13.01 -15.43 4.29
C PRO A 12 12.90 -14.02 4.86
N LEU A 13 12.56 -13.05 4.00
CA LEU A 13 12.37 -11.66 4.38
C LEU A 13 11.11 -11.50 5.23
N PHE A 14 10.03 -12.20 4.90
CA PHE A 14 8.79 -12.21 5.68
C PHE A 14 9.01 -12.82 7.05
N ALA A 15 9.72 -13.96 7.14
CA ALA A 15 10.07 -14.57 8.43
C ALA A 15 10.95 -13.65 9.29
N PHE A 16 11.87 -12.92 8.67
CA PHE A 16 12.65 -11.88 9.36
C PHE A 16 11.75 -10.77 9.89
N TYR A 17 10.84 -10.24 9.07
CA TYR A 17 9.89 -9.20 9.50
C TYR A 17 8.96 -9.68 10.60
N ASP A 18 8.43 -10.90 10.50
CA ASP A 18 7.61 -11.49 11.56
C ASP A 18 8.42 -11.56 12.86
N THR A 19 9.65 -12.05 12.83
CA THR A 19 10.50 -12.13 14.03
C THR A 19 10.77 -10.76 14.64
N VAL A 20 11.10 -9.75 13.83
CA VAL A 20 11.47 -8.40 14.29
C VAL A 20 10.26 -7.62 14.78
N PHE A 21 9.13 -7.71 14.07
CA PHE A 21 7.94 -6.91 14.34
C PHE A 21 6.90 -7.65 15.19
N GLN A 22 7.12 -8.90 15.56
CA GLN A 22 6.18 -9.65 16.37
C GLN A 22 5.83 -8.98 17.71
N PRO A 23 6.79 -8.44 18.48
CA PRO A 23 6.46 -7.71 19.72
C PRO A 23 5.55 -6.50 19.47
N LEU A 24 5.63 -5.90 18.29
CA LEU A 24 4.76 -4.78 17.90
C LEU A 24 3.39 -5.27 17.46
N LEU A 25 3.32 -6.35 16.67
CA LEU A 25 2.06 -6.95 16.22
C LEU A 25 1.22 -7.45 17.41
N SER A 26 1.86 -8.00 18.45
CA SER A 26 1.18 -8.45 19.66
C SER A 26 0.61 -7.32 20.53
N MET A 27 1.05 -6.07 20.34
CA MET A 27 0.45 -4.90 21.01
C MET A 27 -0.91 -4.51 20.40
N GLY A 28 -1.29 -5.15 19.30
CA GLY A 28 -2.57 -5.01 18.65
C GLY A 28 -2.49 -4.31 17.29
N PRO A 29 -3.52 -4.52 16.45
CA PRO A 29 -3.53 -4.10 15.05
C PRO A 29 -3.50 -2.58 14.88
N TYR A 30 -4.22 -1.84 15.72
CA TYR A 30 -4.25 -0.37 15.67
C TYR A 30 -2.90 0.26 16.01
N VAL A 31 -2.23 -0.26 17.06
CA VAL A 31 -0.94 0.25 17.51
C VAL A 31 0.15 -0.08 16.50
N SER A 32 0.19 -1.32 16.02
CA SER A 32 1.17 -1.76 15.04
C SER A 32 1.02 -1.03 13.71
N LEU A 33 -0.19 -0.90 13.17
CA LEU A 33 -0.42 -0.15 11.93
C LEU A 33 -0.15 1.35 12.08
N GLY A 34 -0.49 1.93 13.23
CA GLY A 34 -0.13 3.31 13.58
C GLY A 34 1.38 3.53 13.61
N PHE A 35 2.12 2.61 14.25
CA PHE A 35 3.58 2.63 14.26
C PHE A 35 4.15 2.54 12.84
N PHE A 36 3.70 1.59 12.02
CA PHE A 36 4.18 1.46 10.64
C PHE A 36 3.88 2.72 9.81
N SER A 37 2.73 3.36 10.02
CA SER A 37 2.37 4.61 9.34
C SER A 37 3.35 5.73 9.67
N VAL A 38 3.70 5.91 10.95
CA VAL A 38 4.67 6.91 11.41
C VAL A 38 6.09 6.56 10.93
N ALA A 39 6.51 5.32 11.11
CA ALA A 39 7.83 4.86 10.72
C ALA A 39 8.07 5.00 9.21
N LEU A 40 7.11 4.55 8.37
CA LEU A 40 7.19 4.67 6.92
C LEU A 40 7.18 6.12 6.46
N ALA A 41 6.33 6.98 7.06
CA ALA A 41 6.34 8.40 6.74
C ALA A 41 7.69 9.05 7.08
N GLY A 42 8.30 8.69 8.22
CA GLY A 42 9.63 9.13 8.62
C GLY A 42 10.70 8.66 7.65
N ILE A 43 10.75 7.35 7.36
CA ILE A 43 11.71 6.74 6.43
C ILE A 43 11.57 7.35 5.03
N PHE A 44 10.36 7.54 4.51
CA PHE A 44 10.18 8.15 3.18
C PHE A 44 10.64 9.59 3.16
N SER A 45 10.43 10.33 4.25
CA SER A 45 10.90 11.70 4.37
C SER A 45 12.43 11.77 4.42
N LEU A 46 13.07 10.81 5.11
CA LEU A 46 14.54 10.68 5.13
C LEU A 46 15.09 10.29 3.76
N ILE A 47 14.49 9.31 3.07
CA ILE A 47 14.87 8.93 1.70
C ILE A 47 14.73 10.14 0.77
N TYR A 48 13.64 10.90 0.90
CA TYR A 48 13.41 12.08 0.09
C TYR A 48 14.44 13.18 0.34
N TRP A 49 14.66 13.53 1.60
CA TRP A 49 15.69 14.49 2.01
C TRP A 49 17.09 14.09 1.54
N TRP A 50 17.44 12.81 1.67
CA TRP A 50 18.78 12.32 1.33
C TRP A 50 19.05 12.28 -0.19
N LEU A 51 18.03 11.97 -1.00
CA LEU A 51 18.18 11.83 -2.46
C LEU A 51 17.84 13.10 -3.25
N LEU A 52 17.13 14.06 -2.63
CA LEU A 52 16.80 15.32 -3.28
C LEU A 52 17.96 16.32 -3.17
N ASP A 53 18.55 16.64 -4.30
CA ASP A 53 19.52 17.73 -4.42
C ASP A 53 18.78 19.07 -4.48
N LYS A 54 18.50 19.65 -3.31
CA LYS A 54 17.70 20.88 -3.17
C LYS A 54 18.28 22.04 -3.98
N GLU A 55 19.59 22.25 -3.94
CA GLU A 55 20.27 23.33 -4.66
C GLU A 55 20.05 23.22 -6.17
N ARG A 56 20.20 22.01 -6.73
CA ARG A 56 19.91 21.78 -8.15
C ARG A 56 18.43 21.92 -8.48
N ALA A 57 17.53 21.56 -7.58
CA ALA A 57 16.09 21.72 -7.79
C ALA A 57 15.72 23.20 -7.92
N ASP A 58 16.24 24.02 -7.01
CA ASP A 58 16.03 25.47 -6.99
C ASP A 58 16.67 26.13 -8.23
N GLU A 59 17.91 25.78 -8.58
CA GLU A 59 18.58 26.30 -9.78
C GLU A 59 17.80 25.99 -11.08
N ILE A 60 17.25 24.77 -11.21
CA ILE A 60 16.45 24.40 -12.38
C ILE A 60 15.13 25.18 -12.40
N LYS A 61 14.52 25.44 -11.24
CA LYS A 61 13.30 26.23 -11.11
C LYS A 61 13.52 27.68 -11.55
N ASP A 62 14.61 28.31 -11.12
CA ASP A 62 14.98 29.67 -11.54
C ASP A 62 15.19 29.75 -13.06
N LYS A 63 15.85 28.74 -13.65
CA LYS A 63 16.04 28.66 -15.11
C LYS A 63 14.74 28.44 -15.87
N LEU A 64 13.79 27.69 -15.29
CA LEU A 64 12.47 27.49 -15.86
C LEU A 64 11.71 28.82 -15.92
N GLU A 65 11.67 29.57 -14.82
CA GLU A 65 11.01 30.88 -14.76
C GLU A 65 11.64 31.86 -15.77
N HIS A 66 12.98 31.93 -15.81
CA HIS A 66 13.69 32.76 -16.77
C HIS A 66 13.33 32.44 -18.24
N HIS A 67 13.26 31.16 -18.61
CA HIS A 67 12.89 30.76 -19.97
C HIS A 67 11.40 30.90 -20.28
N GLN A 68 10.53 30.77 -19.28
CA GLN A 68 9.11 31.05 -19.43
C GLN A 68 8.86 32.53 -19.73
N ASP A 69 9.56 33.44 -19.06
CA ASP A 69 9.41 34.87 -19.30
C ASP A 69 10.00 35.30 -20.65
N LYS A 70 11.18 34.78 -21.01
CA LYS A 70 11.75 35.01 -22.36
C LYS A 70 10.86 34.46 -23.48
N MET A 71 10.14 33.37 -23.24
CA MET A 71 9.16 32.84 -24.18
C MET A 71 7.95 33.79 -24.34
N LYS A 72 7.43 34.37 -23.25
CA LYS A 72 6.35 35.37 -23.30
C LYS A 72 6.78 36.62 -24.07
N GLU A 73 7.98 37.15 -23.77
CA GLU A 73 8.57 38.28 -24.48
C GLU A 73 8.72 37.98 -25.99
N ALA A 74 9.22 36.81 -26.36
CA ALA A 74 9.42 36.44 -27.77
C ALA A 74 8.09 36.31 -28.54
N ARG A 75 7.03 35.83 -27.89
CA ARG A 75 5.68 35.74 -28.47
C ARG A 75 5.05 37.11 -28.69
N GLN A 76 5.24 38.06 -27.76
CA GLN A 76 4.75 39.43 -27.90
C GLN A 76 5.45 40.21 -29.03
N ASN A 77 6.67 39.80 -29.40
CA ASN A 77 7.47 40.43 -30.44
C ASN A 77 7.44 39.68 -31.79
N ASP A 78 6.48 38.78 -32.02
CA ASP A 78 6.33 37.93 -33.23
C ASP A 78 7.59 37.12 -33.63
N LYS A 79 8.47 36.82 -32.67
CA LYS A 79 9.70 36.04 -32.91
C LYS A 79 9.47 34.55 -32.67
N SER A 80 8.69 33.93 -33.54
CA SER A 80 8.26 32.51 -33.46
C SER A 80 9.44 31.55 -33.21
N ASP A 81 10.55 31.71 -33.94
CA ASP A 81 11.73 30.83 -33.79
C ASP A 81 12.41 30.96 -32.41
N LYS A 82 12.44 32.16 -31.84
CA LYS A 82 13.00 32.37 -30.48
C LYS A 82 12.06 31.82 -29.42
N ALA A 83 10.76 31.97 -29.60
CA ALA A 83 9.76 31.38 -28.71
C ALA A 83 9.86 29.84 -28.71
N SER A 84 10.04 29.21 -29.88
CA SER A 84 10.25 27.77 -30.02
C SER A 84 11.52 27.30 -29.30
N ASN A 85 12.64 28.04 -29.43
CA ASN A 85 13.88 27.73 -28.73
C ASN A 85 13.74 27.78 -27.20
N HIS A 86 13.05 28.79 -26.65
CA HIS A 86 12.79 28.87 -25.22
C HIS A 86 11.87 27.75 -24.74
N MET A 87 10.85 27.39 -25.52
CA MET A 87 9.98 26.25 -25.23
C MET A 87 10.78 24.93 -25.14
N GLN A 88 11.67 24.66 -26.09
CA GLN A 88 12.53 23.47 -26.06
C GLN A 88 13.42 23.45 -24.81
N LYS A 89 13.98 24.60 -24.41
CA LYS A 89 14.78 24.70 -23.18
C LYS A 89 13.94 24.44 -21.93
N THR A 90 12.73 24.99 -21.86
CA THR A 90 11.78 24.74 -20.76
C THR A 90 11.42 23.25 -20.67
N LEU A 91 11.15 22.59 -21.80
CA LEU A 91 10.88 21.14 -21.81
C LEU A 91 12.07 20.33 -21.27
N LYS A 92 13.30 20.64 -21.71
CA LYS A 92 14.52 19.98 -21.21
C LYS A 92 14.74 20.21 -19.71
N LEU A 93 14.49 21.43 -19.22
CA LEU A 93 14.61 21.73 -17.79
C LEU A 93 13.53 21.04 -16.96
N ASN A 94 12.28 21.00 -17.45
CA ASN A 94 11.20 20.25 -16.81
C ASN A 94 11.54 18.76 -16.69
N GLN A 95 12.12 18.16 -17.75
CA GLN A 95 12.60 16.78 -17.70
C GLN A 95 13.67 16.58 -16.63
N LYS A 96 14.65 17.49 -16.52
CA LYS A 96 15.68 17.43 -15.48
C LYS A 96 15.10 17.58 -14.09
N PHE A 97 14.21 18.55 -13.88
CA PHE A 97 13.50 18.77 -12.62
C PHE A 97 12.70 17.53 -12.21
N MET A 98 12.01 16.93 -13.17
CA MET A 98 11.23 15.71 -12.98
C MET A 98 12.14 14.53 -12.61
N MET A 99 13.26 14.32 -13.30
CA MET A 99 14.24 13.27 -12.97
C MET A 99 14.84 13.44 -11.58
N LEU A 100 15.08 14.68 -11.16
CA LEU A 100 15.60 14.97 -9.83
C LEU A 100 14.61 14.55 -8.74
N ASN A 101 13.32 14.79 -8.95
CA ASN A 101 12.25 14.32 -8.06
C ASN A 101 11.96 12.82 -8.19
N PHE A 102 12.19 12.23 -9.36
CA PHE A 102 11.99 10.80 -9.59
C PHE A 102 13.00 9.92 -8.85
N LYS A 103 14.24 10.38 -8.64
CA LYS A 103 15.24 9.59 -7.90
C LYS A 103 14.74 9.18 -6.50
N PRO A 104 14.31 10.12 -5.64
CA PRO A 104 13.63 9.76 -4.40
C PRO A 104 12.42 8.85 -4.58
N MET A 105 11.58 9.14 -5.57
CA MET A 105 10.35 8.37 -5.80
C MET A 105 10.65 6.90 -6.10
N ILE A 106 11.59 6.62 -7.00
CA ILE A 106 12.00 5.25 -7.34
C ILE A 106 12.61 4.55 -6.12
N ALA A 107 13.44 5.24 -5.35
CA ALA A 107 13.98 4.68 -4.11
C ALA A 107 12.87 4.31 -3.10
N THR A 108 11.89 5.20 -2.91
CA THR A 108 10.72 4.90 -2.06
C THR A 108 9.89 3.76 -2.63
N MET A 109 9.73 3.66 -3.95
CA MET A 109 8.96 2.59 -4.59
C MET A 109 9.64 1.23 -4.41
N VAL A 110 10.96 1.15 -4.57
CA VAL A 110 11.72 -0.08 -4.32
C VAL A 110 11.58 -0.49 -2.85
N PHE A 111 11.68 0.46 -1.93
CA PHE A 111 11.51 0.19 -0.51
C PHE A 111 10.08 -0.28 -0.17
N VAL A 112 9.06 0.39 -0.71
CA VAL A 112 7.64 0.00 -0.61
C VAL A 112 7.44 -1.41 -1.14
N ALA A 113 8.00 -1.74 -2.31
CA ALA A 113 7.88 -3.06 -2.92
C ALA A 113 8.48 -4.19 -2.06
N LEU A 114 9.40 -3.88 -1.14
CA LEU A 114 9.98 -4.85 -0.21
C LEU A 114 9.15 -5.06 1.06
N ILE A 115 8.45 -4.03 1.55
CA ILE A 115 7.71 -4.08 2.83
C ILE A 115 6.21 -4.29 2.63
N PHE A 116 5.61 -3.70 1.61
CA PHE A 116 4.15 -3.73 1.42
C PHE A 116 3.59 -5.12 1.14
N PRO A 117 4.27 -6.02 0.40
CA PRO A 117 3.79 -7.39 0.26
C PRO A 117 3.66 -8.10 1.60
N TRP A 118 4.57 -7.84 2.55
CA TRP A 118 4.50 -8.38 3.89
C TRP A 118 3.35 -7.77 4.69
N LEU A 119 3.21 -6.43 4.70
CA LEU A 119 2.05 -5.77 5.34
C LEU A 119 0.71 -6.28 4.77
N GLY A 120 0.65 -6.50 3.46
CA GLY A 120 -0.51 -7.08 2.80
C GLY A 120 -0.77 -8.52 3.25
N ALA A 121 0.26 -9.35 3.42
CA ALA A 121 0.11 -10.69 3.97
C ALA A 121 -0.33 -10.67 5.44
N THR A 122 0.10 -9.68 6.23
CA THR A 122 -0.28 -9.53 7.65
C THR A 122 -1.72 -9.02 7.84
N TYR A 123 -2.16 -8.03 7.04
CA TYR A 123 -3.44 -7.34 7.24
C TYR A 123 -4.50 -7.64 6.17
N ALA A 124 -4.15 -8.31 5.07
CA ALA A 124 -5.09 -8.80 4.06
C ALA A 124 -4.67 -10.19 3.53
N PRO A 125 -4.55 -11.19 4.43
CA PRO A 125 -4.06 -12.51 4.06
C PRO A 125 -4.98 -13.19 3.05
N THR A 126 -4.34 -13.98 2.18
CA THR A 126 -5.04 -15.02 1.41
C THR A 126 -4.80 -16.34 2.12
N ILE A 127 -5.86 -16.92 2.66
CA ILE A 127 -5.83 -18.18 3.39
C ILE A 127 -6.03 -19.30 2.37
N GLU A 128 -5.09 -20.24 2.36
CA GLU A 128 -5.24 -21.50 1.64
C GLU A 128 -6.18 -22.40 2.42
N MET A 129 -7.22 -22.87 1.75
CA MET A 129 -8.32 -23.60 2.35
C MET A 129 -8.27 -25.04 1.85
N GLN A 130 -8.13 -25.99 2.76
CA GLN A 130 -8.14 -27.41 2.47
C GLN A 130 -9.58 -27.93 2.51
N ASN A 131 -9.93 -28.78 1.54
CA ASN A 131 -11.23 -29.44 1.53
C ASN A 131 -11.32 -30.43 2.70
N ALA A 132 -12.27 -30.22 3.60
CA ALA A 132 -12.58 -31.12 4.71
C ALA A 132 -13.70 -32.11 4.33
N ASP A 133 -14.71 -31.63 3.60
CA ASP A 133 -15.84 -32.39 3.05
C ASP A 133 -16.32 -31.71 1.75
N ASN A 134 -17.19 -32.37 0.95
CA ASN A 134 -17.72 -31.84 -0.34
C ASN A 134 -18.19 -30.37 -0.36
N GLN A 135 -18.56 -29.81 0.78
CA GLN A 135 -19.00 -28.42 0.93
C GLN A 135 -18.21 -27.63 1.97
N THR A 136 -17.33 -28.26 2.74
CA THR A 136 -16.65 -27.61 3.87
C THR A 136 -15.16 -27.49 3.58
N PHE A 137 -14.65 -26.27 3.69
CA PHE A 137 -13.23 -25.97 3.57
C PHE A 137 -12.71 -25.45 4.90
N THR A 138 -11.50 -25.85 5.29
CA THR A 138 -10.85 -25.42 6.53
C THR A 138 -9.54 -24.73 6.18
N GLY A 139 -9.23 -23.65 6.89
CA GLY A 139 -7.97 -22.93 6.74
C GLY A 139 -7.53 -22.37 8.08
N ASN A 140 -6.30 -21.87 8.12
CA ASN A 140 -5.75 -21.25 9.31
C ASN A 140 -5.50 -19.77 9.03
N ILE A 141 -6.17 -18.91 9.79
CA ILE A 141 -5.80 -17.49 9.86
C ILE A 141 -4.70 -17.36 10.90
N SER A 142 -3.64 -16.63 10.58
CA SER A 142 -2.59 -16.30 11.54
C SER A 142 -2.41 -14.80 11.64
N TYR A 143 -2.36 -14.28 12.86
CA TYR A 143 -2.05 -12.90 13.16
C TYR A 143 -1.29 -12.82 14.48
N ALA A 144 -0.24 -11.99 14.53
CA ALA A 144 0.59 -11.81 15.72
C ALA A 144 1.03 -13.15 16.36
N GLY A 145 1.42 -14.13 15.55
CA GLY A 145 1.89 -15.46 16.00
C GLY A 145 0.81 -16.34 16.64
N GLN A 146 -0.43 -15.90 16.68
CA GLN A 146 -1.59 -16.71 17.03
C GLN A 146 -2.18 -17.26 15.73
N THR A 147 -2.75 -18.45 15.81
CA THR A 147 -3.36 -19.13 14.67
C THR A 147 -4.71 -19.66 15.09
N GLU A 148 -5.75 -19.30 14.35
CA GLU A 148 -7.11 -19.77 14.57
C GLU A 148 -7.63 -20.45 13.31
N GLN A 149 -8.44 -21.50 13.49
CA GLN A 149 -9.03 -22.22 12.37
C GLN A 149 -10.28 -21.49 11.88
N ILE A 150 -10.40 -21.34 10.57
CA ILE A 150 -11.57 -20.79 9.89
C ILE A 150 -12.19 -21.86 9.01
N GLN A 151 -13.52 -21.90 8.96
CA GLN A 151 -14.26 -22.84 8.12
C GLN A 151 -15.09 -22.08 7.11
N VAL A 152 -15.20 -22.60 5.89
CA VAL A 152 -16.05 -22.05 4.83
C VAL A 152 -16.97 -23.16 4.36
N ILE A 153 -18.28 -22.95 4.49
CA ILE A 153 -19.29 -23.85 3.98
C ILE A 153 -19.78 -23.29 2.64
N ASN A 154 -19.35 -23.92 1.56
CA ASN A 154 -19.65 -23.54 0.20
C ASN A 154 -20.98 -24.17 -0.27
N ASN A 155 -22.08 -23.52 0.11
CA ASN A 155 -23.43 -23.82 -0.39
C ASN A 155 -23.78 -22.90 -1.57
N THR A 156 -25.06 -22.55 -1.77
CA THR A 156 -25.48 -21.55 -2.77
C THR A 156 -24.79 -20.20 -2.53
N GLU A 157 -24.57 -19.84 -1.27
CA GLU A 157 -23.77 -18.70 -0.85
C GLU A 157 -22.73 -19.20 0.18
N PRO A 158 -21.44 -18.84 0.03
CA PRO A 158 -20.41 -19.30 0.95
C PRO A 158 -20.59 -18.63 2.31
N VAL A 159 -20.71 -19.45 3.35
CA VAL A 159 -20.79 -18.99 4.75
C VAL A 159 -19.50 -19.33 5.47
N ILE A 160 -18.87 -18.30 6.04
CA ILE A 160 -17.64 -18.37 6.80
C ILE A 160 -18.03 -18.58 8.26
N LYS A 161 -17.55 -19.66 8.86
CA LYS A 161 -17.70 -19.94 10.30
C LYS A 161 -16.40 -19.69 11.02
N PHE A 162 -16.48 -18.86 12.06
CA PHE A 162 -15.33 -18.48 12.87
C PHE A 162 -15.73 -18.33 14.33
N ASN A 163 -15.16 -19.15 15.23
CA ASN A 163 -15.47 -19.13 16.68
C ASN A 163 -16.98 -19.11 17.03
N GLY A 164 -17.82 -19.71 16.18
CA GLY A 164 -19.29 -19.74 16.34
C GLY A 164 -20.04 -18.56 15.70
N GLU A 165 -19.34 -17.56 15.18
CA GLU A 165 -19.90 -16.50 14.32
C GLU A 165 -20.01 -16.99 12.87
N ASN A 166 -21.05 -16.54 12.17
CA ASN A 166 -21.22 -16.75 10.74
C ASN A 166 -21.05 -15.41 10.03
N ALA A 167 -20.25 -15.37 8.96
CA ALA A 167 -20.11 -14.22 8.07
C ALA A 167 -20.26 -14.66 6.62
N SER A 168 -20.98 -13.87 5.84
CA SER A 168 -21.14 -14.03 4.40
C SER A 168 -20.10 -13.17 3.66
N LEU A 169 -20.13 -13.19 2.33
CA LEU A 169 -19.29 -12.33 1.51
C LEU A 169 -19.57 -10.84 1.80
N HIS A 170 -18.52 -10.04 2.00
CA HIS A 170 -18.54 -8.63 2.45
C HIS A 170 -19.12 -8.40 3.85
N GLU A 171 -19.41 -9.46 4.61
CA GLU A 171 -19.68 -9.33 6.03
C GLU A 171 -18.38 -9.40 6.82
N SER A 172 -18.44 -8.86 8.04
CA SER A 172 -17.29 -8.78 8.92
C SER A 172 -17.44 -9.66 10.14
N PHE A 173 -16.35 -10.28 10.58
CA PHE A 173 -16.26 -11.05 11.83
C PHE A 173 -15.13 -10.51 12.71
N HIS A 174 -15.16 -10.81 14.02
CA HIS A 174 -14.15 -10.35 14.96
C HIS A 174 -13.14 -11.45 15.30
N SER A 175 -11.85 -11.15 15.20
CA SER A 175 -10.77 -12.08 15.54
C SER A 175 -9.47 -11.33 15.82
N HIS A 176 -8.66 -11.84 16.76
CA HIS A 176 -7.35 -11.25 17.09
C HIS A 176 -7.40 -9.75 17.45
N GLY A 177 -8.49 -9.28 18.05
CA GLY A 177 -8.66 -7.87 18.42
C GLY A 177 -8.91 -6.91 17.24
N MET A 178 -9.28 -7.44 16.07
CA MET A 178 -9.63 -6.68 14.87
C MET A 178 -10.87 -7.26 14.18
N THR A 179 -11.47 -6.41 13.35
CA THR A 179 -12.57 -6.77 12.47
C THR A 179 -12.00 -7.19 11.12
N TRP A 180 -12.42 -8.35 10.62
CA TRP A 180 -12.03 -8.89 9.33
C TRP A 180 -13.23 -8.89 8.40
N GLU A 181 -13.10 -8.32 7.21
CA GLU A 181 -14.09 -8.39 6.14
C GLU A 181 -13.76 -9.56 5.19
N VAL A 182 -14.77 -10.35 4.86
CA VAL A 182 -14.64 -11.42 3.87
C VAL A 182 -14.71 -10.81 2.47
N MET A 183 -13.60 -10.82 1.74
CA MET A 183 -13.54 -10.18 0.42
C MET A 183 -13.97 -11.12 -0.71
N ASN A 184 -13.45 -12.35 -0.70
CA ASN A 184 -13.68 -13.31 -1.77
C ASN A 184 -13.36 -14.73 -1.31
N PHE A 185 -14.16 -15.70 -1.75
CA PHE A 185 -13.84 -17.11 -1.67
C PHE A 185 -13.84 -17.70 -3.08
N ASN A 186 -12.71 -18.26 -3.51
CA ASN A 186 -12.59 -18.94 -4.79
C ASN A 186 -12.28 -20.41 -4.56
N GLN A 187 -13.18 -21.30 -5.01
CA GLN A 187 -12.91 -22.72 -5.11
C GLN A 187 -12.17 -23.01 -6.42
N ALA A 188 -11.13 -23.85 -6.39
CA ALA A 188 -10.50 -24.33 -7.61
C ALA A 188 -11.48 -25.23 -8.40
N SER A 189 -11.49 -25.10 -9.73
CA SER A 189 -12.50 -25.69 -10.63
C SER A 189 -12.59 -27.23 -10.62
N ASN A 190 -11.67 -27.92 -9.95
CA ASN A 190 -11.70 -29.37 -9.79
C ASN A 190 -12.21 -29.68 -8.37
N GLN A 191 -13.21 -30.55 -8.24
CA GLN A 191 -13.95 -30.80 -6.98
C GLN A 191 -13.09 -31.28 -5.79
N GLU A 192 -11.82 -31.65 -6.04
CA GLU A 192 -10.83 -32.05 -5.03
C GLU A 192 -9.78 -30.95 -4.72
N ALA A 193 -9.85 -29.80 -5.39
CA ALA A 193 -8.80 -28.79 -5.32
C ALA A 193 -9.07 -27.73 -4.22
N ASP A 194 -7.99 -27.34 -3.55
CA ASP A 194 -7.96 -26.36 -2.46
C ASP A 194 -8.66 -25.03 -2.84
N GLY A 195 -9.32 -24.43 -1.85
CA GLY A 195 -9.94 -23.11 -1.96
C GLY A 195 -8.99 -21.98 -1.55
N LYS A 196 -9.34 -20.75 -1.92
CA LYS A 196 -8.64 -19.54 -1.46
C LYS A 196 -9.64 -18.55 -0.88
N LEU A 197 -9.48 -18.27 0.41
CA LEU A 197 -10.26 -17.26 1.12
C LEU A 197 -9.43 -15.98 1.24
N LYS A 198 -9.94 -14.86 0.75
CA LYS A 198 -9.35 -13.54 0.93
C LYS A 198 -10.13 -12.77 1.97
N ILE A 199 -9.43 -12.29 2.98
CA ILE A 199 -9.99 -11.44 4.02
C ILE A 199 -9.19 -10.14 4.11
N ASN A 200 -9.79 -9.11 4.69
CA ASN A 200 -9.16 -7.81 4.84
C ASN A 200 -9.42 -7.24 6.23
N ALA A 201 -8.38 -6.69 6.85
CA ALA A 201 -8.49 -6.01 8.12
C ALA A 201 -9.22 -4.68 7.97
N VAL A 202 -10.31 -4.53 8.71
CA VAL A 202 -11.11 -3.31 8.81
C VAL A 202 -10.69 -2.55 10.06
N PHE A 203 -10.37 -1.26 9.90
CA PHE A 203 -9.93 -0.39 10.97
C PHE A 203 -10.93 0.71 11.31
N VAL A 204 -11.61 1.27 10.30
CA VAL A 204 -12.60 2.33 10.52
C VAL A 204 -13.85 2.03 9.70
N PRO A 205 -14.98 1.66 10.33
CA PRO A 205 -16.24 1.54 9.60
C PRO A 205 -16.68 2.93 9.10
N LEU A 206 -17.16 3.00 7.87
CA LEU A 206 -17.63 4.24 7.27
C LEU A 206 -19.15 4.33 7.34
N PRO A 207 -19.72 5.51 7.65
CA PRO A 207 -21.17 5.69 7.70
C PRO A 207 -21.82 5.68 6.31
N VAL A 208 -21.02 5.76 5.24
CA VAL A 208 -21.46 5.79 3.85
C VAL A 208 -20.58 4.89 3.00
N ASN A 209 -21.17 4.24 2.00
CA ASN A 209 -20.42 3.43 1.03
C ASN A 209 -19.73 4.36 0.02
N ILE A 210 -18.40 4.35 -0.01
CA ILE A 210 -17.62 5.13 -0.97
C ILE A 210 -17.27 4.24 -2.17
N PRO A 211 -17.53 4.67 -3.42
CA PRO A 211 -17.09 3.93 -4.60
C PRO A 211 -15.61 3.55 -4.50
N PHE A 212 -15.28 2.30 -4.84
CA PHE A 212 -13.93 1.70 -4.79
C PHE A 212 -13.35 1.40 -3.40
N ILE A 213 -13.84 2.02 -2.32
CA ILE A 213 -13.32 1.82 -0.95
C ILE A 213 -14.27 0.91 -0.14
N GLY A 214 -15.57 0.96 -0.42
CA GLY A 214 -16.59 0.16 0.26
C GLY A 214 -17.18 0.87 1.48
N THR A 215 -17.73 0.07 2.40
CA THR A 215 -18.36 0.52 3.67
C THR A 215 -17.38 0.61 4.82
N ALA A 216 -16.11 0.28 4.60
CA ALA A 216 -15.08 0.24 5.62
C ALA A 216 -13.73 0.71 5.09
N LEU A 217 -12.96 1.37 5.96
CA LEU A 217 -11.58 1.73 5.72
C LEU A 217 -10.69 0.55 6.10
N ASN A 218 -10.17 -0.12 5.07
CA ASN A 218 -9.22 -1.22 5.23
C ASN A 218 -7.83 -0.72 5.68
N TRP A 219 -6.95 -1.65 6.05
CA TRP A 219 -5.59 -1.33 6.54
C TRP A 219 -4.83 -0.34 5.63
N LEU A 220 -4.95 -0.51 4.31
CA LEU A 220 -4.27 0.36 3.34
C LEU A 220 -4.83 1.78 3.38
N GLY A 221 -6.16 1.92 3.46
CA GLY A 221 -6.81 3.22 3.55
C GLY A 221 -6.46 3.93 4.86
N PHE A 222 -6.44 3.19 5.97
CA PHE A 222 -6.04 3.71 7.28
C PHE A 222 -4.58 4.18 7.27
N TYR A 223 -3.68 3.37 6.72
CA TYR A 223 -2.28 3.72 6.53
C TYR A 223 -2.13 5.02 5.70
N ILE A 224 -2.79 5.13 4.54
CA ILE A 224 -2.71 6.32 3.68
C ILE A 224 -3.22 7.57 4.41
N LEU A 225 -4.32 7.45 5.14
CA LEU A 225 -4.93 8.53 5.90
C LEU A 225 -3.95 9.10 6.94
N LEU A 226 -3.24 8.23 7.66
CA LEU A 226 -2.21 8.65 8.62
C LEU A 226 -0.96 9.19 7.92
N MET A 227 -0.56 8.57 6.82
CA MET A 227 0.70 8.84 6.14
C MET A 227 0.74 10.21 5.46
N MET A 228 -0.37 10.70 4.90
CA MET A 228 -0.42 12.01 4.23
C MET A 228 0.00 13.20 5.12
N PRO A 229 -0.65 13.45 6.28
CA PRO A 229 -0.27 14.56 7.17
C PRO A 229 1.12 14.36 7.79
N LEU A 230 1.48 13.11 8.12
CA LEU A 230 2.80 12.79 8.68
C LEU A 230 3.93 13.05 7.69
N SER A 231 3.76 12.64 6.44
CA SER A 231 4.73 12.86 5.37
C SER A 231 4.97 14.36 5.14
N TYR A 232 3.90 15.17 5.11
CA TYR A 232 4.04 16.63 5.04
C TYR A 232 4.81 17.19 6.24
N THR A 233 4.44 16.76 7.45
CA THR A 233 5.07 17.24 8.69
C THR A 233 6.56 16.90 8.74
N PHE A 234 6.94 15.67 8.42
CA PHE A 234 8.34 15.24 8.43
C PHE A 234 9.16 15.90 7.33
N ARG A 235 8.64 16.04 6.11
CA ARG A 235 9.36 16.72 5.02
C ARG A 235 9.58 18.19 5.32
N LYS A 236 8.60 18.85 5.93
CA LYS A 236 8.73 20.22 6.40
C LYS A 236 9.78 20.34 7.51
N ALA A 237 9.78 19.41 8.48
CA ALA A 237 10.80 19.36 9.53
C ALA A 237 12.22 19.17 8.99
N LEU A 238 12.37 18.44 7.88
CA LEU A 238 13.65 18.24 7.18
C LEU A 238 14.00 19.37 6.19
N GLY A 239 13.16 20.41 6.06
CA GLY A 239 13.41 21.56 5.19
C GLY A 239 13.34 21.27 3.68
N VAL A 240 12.67 20.18 3.29
CA VAL A 240 12.52 19.78 1.87
C VAL A 240 11.21 20.26 1.24
N GLN A 241 10.26 20.69 2.08
CA GLN A 241 9.01 21.35 1.69
C GLN A 241 8.90 22.74 2.31
#